data_AF-A0A6J5JTX9-F1
#
_entry.id   AF-A0A6J5JTX9-F1
#
_cell.length_a   1.000
_cell.length_b   1.000
_cell.length_c   1.000
_cell.angle_alpha   90.00
_cell.angle_beta   90.00
_cell.angle_gamma   90.00
#
_symmetry.space_group_name_H-M   'P 1'
#
loop_
_entity.id
_entity.type
_entity.pdbx_description
1 polymer ?
#
loop_
_entity_poly.entity_id
_entity_poly.type
_entity_poly.pdbx_seq_one_letter_code
_entity_poly.pdbx_strand_id
1 'polypeptide(L)'
;MKEDQAISALNALAHTQRLRVFRALVVAGPGGLTPSTLADQLDVARNTLSFHLKELAHAGLVSIEQQGRNLIYRAEYGRMDGLIGYLTEHCCQGGVCEVSPSKTCC
;
A
#
# COMPACT_ATOMS: atom_id res chain seq x y z
N MET A 1 0.73 -5.52 15.39
CA MET A 1 0.31 -6.39 14.25
C MET A 1 0.56 -7.84 14.67
N LYS A 2 -0.15 -8.84 14.12
CA LYS A 2 0.18 -10.28 14.33
C LYS A 2 0.95 -10.83 13.13
N GLU A 3 1.69 -11.93 13.30
CA GLU A 3 2.49 -12.57 12.25
C GLU A 3 1.67 -12.87 10.98
N ASP A 4 0.50 -13.50 11.09
CA ASP A 4 -0.37 -13.80 9.93
C ASP A 4 -0.77 -12.54 9.14
N GLN A 5 -0.96 -11.41 9.83
CA GLN A 5 -1.30 -10.14 9.19
C GLN A 5 -0.08 -9.57 8.47
N ALA A 6 1.11 -9.69 9.06
CA ALA A 6 2.36 -9.26 8.43
C ALA A 6 2.65 -10.08 7.17
N ILE A 7 2.52 -11.40 7.24
CA ILE A 7 2.67 -12.31 6.10
C ILE A 7 1.66 -11.97 5.00
N SER A 8 0.38 -11.76 5.36
CA SER A 8 -0.66 -11.37 4.39
C SER A 8 -0.31 -10.06 3.67
N ALA A 9 0.12 -9.03 4.40
CA ALA A 9 0.51 -7.75 3.82
C ALA A 9 1.75 -7.86 2.93
N LEU A 10 2.78 -8.58 3.37
CA LEU A 10 3.98 -8.83 2.57
C LEU A 10 3.66 -9.60 1.29
N ASN A 11 2.84 -10.66 1.38
CA ASN A 11 2.40 -11.43 0.22
C ASN A 11 1.60 -10.57 -0.76
N ALA A 12 0.78 -9.64 -0.28
CA ALA A 12 0.06 -8.70 -1.13
C ALA A 12 1.00 -7.70 -1.83
N LEU A 13 2.04 -7.23 -1.14
CA LEU A 13 3.01 -6.28 -1.69
C LEU A 13 4.07 -6.94 -2.58
N ALA A 14 4.34 -8.24 -2.43
CA ALA A 14 5.29 -9.03 -3.23
C ALA A 14 4.80 -9.31 -4.65
N HIS A 15 4.27 -8.30 -5.33
CA HIS A 15 3.87 -8.35 -6.74
C HIS A 15 4.00 -6.95 -7.35
N THR A 16 4.71 -6.83 -8.46
CA THR A 16 5.07 -5.56 -9.09
C THR A 16 3.90 -4.60 -9.25
N GLN A 17 2.78 -5.08 -9.80
CA GLN A 17 1.61 -4.22 -10.02
C GLN A 17 0.91 -3.80 -8.74
N ARG A 18 0.82 -4.69 -7.72
CA ARG A 18 0.19 -4.34 -6.44
C ARG A 18 1.01 -3.29 -5.70
N LEU A 19 2.34 -3.43 -5.71
CA LEU A 19 3.22 -2.43 -5.12
C LEU A 19 3.09 -1.08 -5.85
N ARG A 20 3.02 -1.06 -7.19
CA ARG A 20 2.81 0.18 -7.96
C ARG A 20 1.47 0.84 -7.62
N VAL A 21 0.39 0.07 -7.57
CA VAL A 21 -0.95 0.55 -7.16
C VAL A 21 -0.91 1.15 -5.77
N PHE A 22 -0.37 0.43 -4.78
CA PHE A 22 -0.26 0.93 -3.42
C PHE A 22 0.55 2.24 -3.36
N ARG A 23 1.70 2.31 -4.06
CA ARG A 23 2.51 3.54 -4.12
C ARG A 23 1.77 4.71 -4.78
N ALA A 24 1.02 4.47 -5.85
CA ALA A 24 0.20 5.51 -6.48
C ALA A 24 -0.87 6.05 -5.50
N LEU A 25 -1.50 5.15 -4.73
CA LEU A 25 -2.46 5.53 -3.68
C LEU A 25 -1.82 6.30 -2.51
N VAL A 26 -0.58 5.96 -2.14
CA VAL A 26 0.20 6.74 -1.15
C VAL A 26 0.47 8.15 -1.66
N VAL A 27 0.87 8.31 -2.93
CA VAL A 27 1.10 9.62 -3.56
C VAL A 27 -0.18 10.44 -3.65
N ALA A 28 -1.31 9.79 -3.95
CA ALA A 28 -2.63 10.45 -3.99
C ALA A 28 -3.11 10.92 -2.60
N GLY A 29 -2.53 10.40 -1.52
CA GLY A 29 -2.84 10.85 -0.18
C GLY A 29 -4.29 10.51 0.25
N PRO A 30 -4.86 11.30 1.17
CA PRO A 30 -6.24 11.12 1.66
C PRO A 30 -7.31 11.28 0.58
N GLY A 31 -6.99 11.88 -0.57
CA GLY A 31 -7.92 12.03 -1.69
C GLY A 31 -8.23 10.71 -2.38
N GLY A 32 -7.27 9.77 -2.39
CA GLY A 32 -7.42 8.49 -3.07
C GLY A 32 -7.53 8.62 -4.59
N LEU A 33 -7.81 7.51 -5.26
CA LEU A 33 -7.98 7.44 -6.71
C LEU A 33 -9.13 6.52 -7.10
N THR A 34 -9.74 6.78 -8.26
CA THR A 34 -10.69 5.85 -8.87
C THR A 34 -9.95 4.71 -9.58
N PRO A 35 -10.58 3.53 -9.78
CA PRO A 35 -10.02 2.45 -10.60
C PRO A 35 -9.66 2.90 -12.01
N SER A 36 -10.46 3.78 -12.62
CA SER A 36 -10.19 4.31 -13.95
C SER A 36 -8.88 5.10 -13.97
N THR A 37 -8.71 6.04 -13.02
CA THR A 37 -7.49 6.84 -12.92
C THR A 37 -6.25 5.98 -12.65
N LEU A 38 -6.36 4.96 -11.79
CA LEU A 38 -5.26 4.02 -11.53
C LEU A 38 -4.89 3.19 -12.76
N ALA A 39 -5.88 2.72 -13.51
CA ALA A 39 -5.65 1.94 -14.73
C ALA A 39 -4.91 2.76 -15.78
N ASP A 40 -5.33 4.01 -15.96
CA ASP A 40 -4.73 4.93 -16.92
C ASP A 40 -3.29 5.33 -16.52
N GLN A 41 -3.05 5.61 -15.23
CA GLN A 41 -1.71 5.98 -14.74
C GLN A 41 -0.69 4.85 -14.79
N LEU A 42 -1.14 3.61 -14.57
CA LEU A 42 -0.26 2.45 -14.45
C LEU A 42 -0.15 1.63 -15.74
N ASP A 43 -0.92 1.99 -16.77
CA ASP A 43 -1.03 1.27 -18.04
C ASP A 43 -1.40 -0.22 -17.82
N VAL A 44 -2.47 -0.44 -17.03
CA VAL A 44 -2.96 -1.79 -16.67
C VAL A 44 -4.43 -1.92 -17.03
N ALA A 45 -4.79 -3.08 -17.60
CA ALA A 45 -6.18 -3.41 -17.90
C ALA A 45 -7.07 -3.37 -16.63
N ARG A 46 -8.26 -2.77 -16.73
CA ARG A 46 -9.17 -2.55 -15.58
C ARG A 46 -9.62 -3.82 -14.87
N ASN A 47 -9.75 -4.93 -15.60
CA ASN A 47 -10.08 -6.23 -15.03
C ASN A 47 -8.95 -6.75 -14.13
N THR A 48 -7.70 -6.67 -14.60
CA THR A 48 -6.51 -7.05 -13.83
C THR A 48 -6.31 -6.13 -12.64
N LEU A 49 -6.53 -4.82 -12.81
CA LEU A 49 -6.45 -3.87 -11.70
C LEU A 49 -7.46 -4.18 -10.59
N SER A 50 -8.70 -4.51 -10.94
CA SER A 50 -9.73 -4.89 -9.97
C SER A 50 -9.30 -6.08 -9.11
N PHE A 51 -8.64 -7.07 -9.72
CA PHE A 51 -8.07 -8.21 -8.98
C PHE A 51 -6.99 -7.75 -8.00
N HIS A 52 -6.03 -6.93 -8.46
CA HIS A 52 -4.98 -6.38 -7.59
C HIS A 52 -5.52 -5.54 -6.43
N LEU A 53 -6.54 -4.71 -6.68
CA LEU A 53 -7.18 -3.89 -5.65
C LEU A 53 -7.92 -4.76 -4.62
N LYS A 54 -8.58 -5.84 -5.05
CA LYS A 54 -9.23 -6.78 -4.13
C LYS A 54 -8.21 -7.48 -3.21
N GLU A 55 -7.09 -7.92 -3.76
CA GLU A 55 -6.02 -8.55 -2.98
C GLU A 55 -5.41 -7.58 -1.95
N LEU A 56 -5.16 -6.33 -2.35
CA LEU A 56 -4.68 -5.28 -1.45
C LEU A 56 -5.70 -4.95 -0.36
N ALA A 57 -6.99 -4.91 -0.69
CA ALA A 57 -8.06 -4.66 0.26
C ALA A 57 -8.21 -5.82 1.26
N HIS A 58 -8.07 -7.06 0.79
CA HIS A 58 -8.08 -8.24 1.64
C HIS A 58 -6.93 -8.25 2.65
N ALA A 59 -5.73 -7.83 2.23
CA ALA A 59 -4.59 -7.61 3.13
C ALA A 59 -4.73 -6.37 4.03
N GLY A 60 -5.81 -5.60 3.87
CA GLY A 60 -6.08 -4.39 4.65
C GLY A 60 -5.14 -3.23 4.35
N LEU A 61 -4.47 -3.24 3.20
CA LEU A 61 -3.52 -2.20 2.75
C LEU A 61 -4.22 -1.06 2.00
N VAL A 62 -5.45 -1.28 1.54
CA VAL A 62 -6.26 -0.24 0.92
C VAL A 62 -7.70 -0.29 1.43
N SER A 63 -8.33 0.87 1.53
CA SER A 63 -9.77 0.99 1.76
C SER A 63 -10.50 1.41 0.49
N ILE A 64 -11.80 1.18 0.50
CA ILE A 64 -12.70 1.45 -0.62
C ILE A 64 -13.89 2.22 -0.06
N GLU A 65 -14.19 3.37 -0.64
CA GLU A 65 -15.35 4.17 -0.31
C GLU A 65 -16.19 4.40 -1.56
N GLN A 66 -17.51 4.24 -1.43
CA GLN A 66 -18.43 4.58 -2.52
C GLN A 66 -18.79 6.06 -2.45
N GLN A 67 -18.46 6.79 -3.52
CA GLN A 67 -18.80 8.20 -3.67
C GLN A 67 -19.70 8.36 -4.91
N GLY A 68 -21.01 8.30 -4.67
CA GLY A 68 -22.01 8.29 -5.73
C GLY A 68 -21.88 7.04 -6.60
N ARG A 69 -21.55 7.22 -7.89
CA ARG A 69 -21.33 6.11 -8.84
C ARG A 69 -19.89 5.60 -8.88
N ASN A 70 -18.97 6.30 -8.23
CA ASN A 70 -17.55 5.99 -8.27
C ASN A 70 -17.13 5.26 -6.99
N LEU A 71 -16.10 4.42 -7.11
CA LEU A 71 -15.36 3.88 -5.99
C LEU A 71 -14.04 4.64 -5.86
N ILE A 72 -13.74 5.11 -4.65
CA ILE A 72 -12.47 5.75 -4.32
C ILE A 72 -11.65 4.79 -3.47
N TYR A 73 -10.46 4.47 -3.94
CA TYR A 73 -9.49 3.64 -3.24
C TYR A 73 -8.47 4.53 -2.54
N ARG A 74 -8.09 4.17 -1.31
CA ARG A 74 -7.09 4.89 -0.50
C ARG A 74 -6.10 3.93 0.11
N ALA A 75 -4.86 4.39 0.32
CA ALA A 75 -3.89 3.64 1.09
C ALA A 75 -4.26 3.65 2.59
N GLU A 76 -4.18 2.49 3.23
CA GLU A 76 -4.35 2.37 4.68
C GLU A 76 -3.01 2.56 5.38
N TYR A 77 -2.68 3.81 5.71
CA TYR A 77 -1.40 4.17 6.35
C TYR A 77 -1.18 3.42 7.66
N GLY A 78 -2.20 3.33 8.52
CA GLY A 78 -2.08 2.61 9.79
C GLY A 78 -1.76 1.11 9.62
N ARG A 79 -2.18 0.48 8.51
CA ARG A 79 -1.77 -0.90 8.21
C ARG A 79 -0.29 -0.97 7.85
N MET A 80 0.18 -0.04 7.02
CA MET A 80 1.59 0.03 6.61
C MET A 80 2.51 0.37 7.79
N ASP A 81 2.13 1.35 8.62
CA ASP A 81 2.88 1.71 9.82
C ASP A 81 2.99 0.53 10.78
N GLY A 82 1.89 -0.23 10.94
CA GLY A 82 1.90 -1.46 11.72
C GLY A 82 2.81 -2.55 11.15
N LEU A 83 2.91 -2.66 9.83
CA LEU A 83 3.83 -3.60 9.16
C LEU A 83 5.28 -3.18 9.33
N ILE A 84 5.61 -1.91 9.10
CA ILE A 84 6.96 -1.37 9.31
C ILE A 84 7.35 -1.56 10.76
N GLY A 85 6.48 -1.18 11.70
CA GLY A 85 6.69 -1.36 13.13
C GLY A 85 7.02 -2.81 13.48
N TYR A 86 6.24 -3.77 12.99
CA TYR A 86 6.48 -5.21 13.20
C TYR A 86 7.83 -5.67 12.63
N LEU A 87 8.23 -5.23 11.43
CA LEU A 87 9.51 -5.59 10.82
C LEU A 87 10.71 -4.96 11.51
N THR A 88 10.52 -3.79 12.13
CA THR A 88 11.57 -3.07 12.87
C THR A 88 11.59 -3.41 14.35
N GLU A 89 10.65 -4.22 14.84
CA GLU A 89 10.62 -4.65 16.23
C GLU A 89 11.90 -5.45 16.54
N HIS A 90 12.63 -5.03 17.58
CA HIS A 90 13.95 -5.56 17.93
C HIS A 90 15.05 -5.41 16.85
N CYS A 91 14.79 -4.67 15.76
CA CYS A 91 15.84 -4.22 14.85
C CYS A 91 16.92 -3.48 15.66
N CYS A 92 18.19 -3.63 15.26
CA CYS A 92 19.33 -2.97 15.93
C CYS A 92 19.40 -3.26 17.45
N GLN A 93 19.01 -4.47 17.89
CA GLN A 93 18.98 -4.87 19.31
C GLN A 93 18.03 -4.02 20.17
N GLY A 94 16.95 -3.52 19.57
CA GLY A 94 16.01 -2.60 20.24
C GLY A 94 16.43 -1.12 20.19
N GLY A 95 17.46 -0.81 19.42
CA GLY A 95 17.81 0.56 19.07
C GLY A 95 16.85 1.16 18.02
N VAL A 96 16.99 2.48 17.79
CA VAL A 96 16.21 3.19 16.77
C VAL A 96 16.61 2.70 15.38
N CYS A 97 15.68 2.07 14.67
CA CYS A 97 15.85 1.55 13.31
C CYS A 97 15.22 2.55 12.33
N GLU A 98 15.88 3.71 12.15
CA GLU A 98 15.42 4.77 11.28
C GLU A 98 16.00 4.62 9.86
N VAL A 99 15.14 4.69 8.85
CA VAL A 99 15.57 4.88 7.46
C VAL A 99 15.99 6.33 7.32
N SER A 100 17.26 6.61 7.58
CA SER A 100 17.84 7.93 7.28
C SER A 100 17.74 8.14 5.77
N PRO A 101 17.05 9.18 5.28
CA PRO A 101 17.13 9.51 3.88
C PRO A 101 18.59 9.76 3.57
N SER A 102 19.16 8.98 2.64
CA SER A 102 20.48 9.27 2.11
C SER A 102 20.47 10.74 1.69
N LYS A 103 21.24 11.57 2.39
CA LYS A 103 21.63 12.87 1.87
C LYS A 103 22.49 12.58 0.64
N THR A 104 21.86 12.36 -0.51
CA THR A 104 22.53 12.67 -1.76
C THR A 104 22.69 14.18 -1.75
N CYS A 105 23.86 14.58 -1.29
CA CYS A 105 24.38 15.93 -1.36
C CYS A 105 24.81 16.20 -2.81
N CYS A 106 24.43 17.39 -3.29
CA CYS A 106 24.72 18.00 -4.59
C CYS A 106 23.98 17.44 -5.81
#